data_AF-X1SQE7-F1
#
_entry.id   AF-X1SQE7-F1
#
_cell.length_a   1.000
_cell.length_b   1.000
_cell.length_c   1.000
_cell.angle_alpha   90.00
_cell.angle_beta   90.00
_cell.angle_gamma   90.00
#
_symmetry.space_group_name_H-M   'P 1'
#
loop_
_entity.id
_entity.type
_entity.pdbx_description
1 polymer ?
#
loop_
_entity_poly.entity_id
_entity_poly.type
_entity_poly.pdbx_seq_one_letter_code
_entity_poly.pdbx_strand_id
1 'polypeptide(L)'
;MPIIENLLLSAEDLCLRIETTDLDTTIQAEVDTITTNDAQFNGRVCVNSVKFCQAVEKLRTEKIHILFDAEEQELKIGELDGSASVTLQTVLADSFPLLLADNPARTDAEYFHTSVSVEDFTRTIKQVLPATSDELERFQHATICADLKDMVLELAATDSRRMAIQRVTVQESSGLR
;
A
#
# COMPACT_ATOMS: atom_id res chain seq x y z
N MET A 1 -16.29 -2.37 -7.50
CA MET A 1 -15.66 -2.29 -8.84
C MET A 1 -14.69 -3.47 -8.93
N PRO A 2 -14.96 -4.56 -9.68
CA PRO A 2 -14.31 -5.86 -9.46
C PRO A 2 -12.77 -5.85 -9.47
N ILE A 3 -12.15 -4.93 -10.22
CA ILE A 3 -10.70 -4.84 -10.31
C ILE A 3 -10.02 -4.32 -9.03
N ILE A 4 -10.73 -3.61 -8.15
CA ILE A 4 -10.18 -3.15 -6.86
C ILE A 4 -10.01 -4.31 -5.86
N GLU A 5 -10.67 -5.44 -6.12
CA GLU A 5 -10.49 -6.67 -5.33
C GLU A 5 -9.18 -7.39 -5.68
N ASN A 6 -8.42 -6.89 -6.66
CA ASN A 6 -7.15 -7.45 -7.07
C ASN A 6 -5.97 -6.78 -6.38
N LEU A 7 -4.87 -7.50 -6.31
CA LEU A 7 -3.53 -6.96 -6.11
C LEU A 7 -2.91 -6.72 -7.48
N LEU A 8 -2.20 -5.61 -7.63
CA LEU A 8 -1.25 -5.40 -8.71
C LEU A 8 0.13 -5.87 -8.25
N LEU A 9 0.69 -6.83 -8.96
CA LEU A 9 2.04 -7.33 -8.78
C LEU A 9 2.91 -6.74 -9.88
N SER A 10 3.95 -5.99 -9.51
CA SER A 10 4.92 -5.40 -10.42
C SER A 10 6.31 -5.88 -10.04
N ALA A 11 6.98 -6.58 -10.95
CA ALA A 11 8.37 -6.98 -10.77
C ALA A 11 9.27 -6.06 -11.61
N GLU A 12 10.27 -5.44 -10.98
CA GLU A 12 11.30 -4.60 -11.60
C GLU A 12 12.59 -4.64 -10.75
N ASP A 13 13.76 -4.77 -11.38
CA ASP A 13 15.08 -4.65 -10.75
C ASP A 13 15.26 -5.38 -9.40
N LEU A 14 14.88 -6.66 -9.34
CA LEU A 14 14.91 -7.53 -8.15
C LEU A 14 13.91 -7.16 -7.04
N CYS A 15 13.00 -6.23 -7.27
CA CYS A 15 11.93 -5.90 -6.35
C CYS A 15 10.57 -6.40 -6.87
N LEU A 16 9.82 -7.11 -6.03
CA LEU A 16 8.39 -7.34 -6.24
C LEU A 16 7.62 -6.29 -5.45
N ARG A 17 6.97 -5.39 -6.18
CA ARG A 17 6.02 -4.43 -5.63
C ARG A 17 4.62 -5.01 -5.68
N ILE A 18 3.92 -4.92 -4.56
CA ILE A 18 2.55 -5.38 -4.36
C ILE A 18 1.70 -4.16 -4.00
N GLU A 19 0.70 -3.87 -4.83
CA GLU A 19 -0.18 -2.72 -4.66
C GLU A 19 -1.65 -3.18 -4.55
N THR A 20 -2.40 -2.52 -3.67
CA THR A 20 -3.85 -2.64 -3.58
C THR A 20 -4.47 -1.29 -3.27
N THR A 21 -5.69 -1.06 -3.75
CA THR A 21 -6.37 0.21 -3.56
C THR A 21 -7.88 0.04 -3.53
N ASP A 22 -8.56 0.86 -2.72
CA ASP A 22 -10.01 1.05 -2.75
C ASP A 22 -10.42 2.34 -3.50
N LEU A 23 -9.48 2.99 -4.20
CA LEU A 23 -9.55 4.30 -4.85
C LEU A 23 -9.45 5.52 -3.91
N ASP A 24 -9.59 5.33 -2.60
CA ASP A 24 -9.39 6.40 -1.61
C ASP A 24 -8.01 6.27 -0.95
N THR A 25 -7.56 5.04 -0.74
CA THR A 25 -6.27 4.66 -0.15
C THR A 25 -5.56 3.66 -1.06
N THR A 26 -4.25 3.83 -1.23
CA THR A 26 -3.37 2.79 -1.80
C THR A 26 -2.41 2.32 -0.73
N ILE A 27 -2.25 1.00 -0.64
CA ILE A 27 -1.20 0.36 0.13
C ILE A 27 -0.23 -0.26 -0.87
N GLN A 28 1.05 0.08 -0.71
CA GLN A 28 2.15 -0.49 -1.46
C GLN A 28 3.10 -1.19 -0.48
N ALA A 29 3.52 -2.39 -0.86
CA ALA A 29 4.56 -3.13 -0.17
C ALA A 29 5.61 -3.56 -1.20
N GLU A 30 6.86 -3.59 -0.78
CA GLU A 30 7.99 -4.01 -1.61
C GLU A 30 8.70 -5.17 -0.92
N VAL A 31 9.04 -6.19 -1.70
CA VAL A 31 9.72 -7.38 -1.23
C VAL A 31 10.90 -7.65 -2.14
N ASP A 32 12.08 -7.77 -1.53
CA ASP A 32 13.28 -8.19 -2.24
C ASP A 32 13.09 -9.58 -2.83
N THR A 33 13.52 -9.75 -4.07
CA THR A 33 13.46 -11.02 -4.79
C THR A 33 14.85 -11.47 -5.21
N ILE A 34 14.97 -12.77 -5.49
CA ILE A 34 16.17 -13.36 -6.05
C ILE A 34 15.72 -14.07 -7.33
N THR A 35 16.25 -13.68 -8.48
CA THR A 35 15.96 -14.41 -9.73
C THR A 35 16.90 -15.60 -9.83
N THR A 36 16.36 -16.73 -10.30
CA THR A 36 17.15 -17.94 -10.54
C THR A 36 17.55 -18.11 -12.00
N ASN A 37 17.13 -17.21 -12.90
CA ASN A 37 17.35 -17.28 -14.35
C ASN A 37 17.60 -15.89 -14.97
N ASP A 38 18.29 -15.86 -16.11
CA ASP A 38 18.51 -14.69 -17.01
C ASP A 38 17.21 -14.14 -17.66
N ALA A 39 16.04 -14.52 -17.15
CA ALA A 39 14.75 -14.07 -17.65
C ALA A 39 14.52 -12.60 -17.25
N GLN A 40 14.03 -11.79 -18.20
CA GLN A 40 13.62 -10.42 -17.92
C GLN A 40 12.64 -10.40 -16.75
N PHE A 41 13.07 -9.76 -15.67
CA PHE A 41 12.37 -9.65 -14.40
C PHE A 41 11.21 -8.63 -14.44
N ASN A 42 10.96 -8.04 -15.61
CA ASN A 42 10.07 -6.88 -15.73
C ASN A 42 8.69 -7.32 -16.20
N GLY A 43 7.68 -7.08 -15.37
CA GLY A 43 6.30 -7.45 -15.69
C GLY A 43 5.31 -6.96 -14.66
N ARG A 44 4.06 -6.78 -15.09
CA ARG A 44 2.97 -6.32 -14.24
C ARG A 44 1.73 -7.18 -14.48
N VAL A 45 1.07 -7.60 -13.42
CA VAL A 45 -0.11 -8.46 -13.51
C VAL A 45 -1.06 -8.23 -12.34
N CYS A 46 -2.37 -8.39 -12.56
CA CYS A 46 -3.36 -8.36 -11.50
C CYS A 46 -3.83 -9.76 -11.14
N VAL A 47 -3.98 -10.01 -9.83
CA VAL A 47 -4.54 -11.25 -9.29
C VAL A 47 -5.53 -10.95 -8.18
N ASN A 48 -6.56 -11.78 -8.03
CA ASN A 48 -7.52 -11.61 -6.95
C ASN A 48 -6.83 -11.71 -5.58
N SER A 49 -7.00 -10.67 -4.75
CA SER A 49 -6.29 -10.53 -3.47
C SER A 49 -6.56 -11.68 -2.51
N VAL A 50 -7.84 -12.04 -2.33
CA VAL A 50 -8.26 -13.13 -1.44
C VAL A 50 -7.64 -14.45 -1.87
N LYS A 51 -7.73 -14.79 -3.16
CA LYS A 51 -7.15 -16.04 -3.69
C LYS A 51 -5.63 -16.06 -3.58
N PHE A 52 -4.96 -14.93 -3.83
CA PHE A 52 -3.52 -14.80 -3.70
C PHE A 52 -3.07 -15.02 -2.25
N CYS A 53 -3.66 -14.28 -1.30
CA CYS A 53 -3.33 -14.44 0.12
C CYS A 53 -3.58 -15.88 0.60
N GLN A 54 -4.73 -16.46 0.24
CA GLN A 54 -5.03 -17.86 0.58
C GLN A 54 -4.07 -18.86 -0.05
N ALA A 55 -3.52 -18.58 -1.23
CA ALA A 55 -2.53 -19.43 -1.87
C ALA A 55 -1.20 -19.36 -1.11
N VAL A 56 -0.73 -18.15 -0.78
CA VAL A 56 0.52 -17.92 -0.05
C VAL A 56 0.45 -18.50 1.37
N GLU A 57 -0.64 -18.28 2.10
CA GLU A 57 -0.85 -18.79 3.47
C GLU A 57 -0.84 -20.33 3.57
N LYS A 58 -1.10 -21.04 2.46
CA LYS A 58 -1.09 -22.52 2.43
C LYS A 58 0.31 -23.09 2.21
N LEU A 59 1.26 -22.29 1.74
CA LEU A 59 2.64 -22.71 1.54
C LEU A 59 3.34 -22.75 2.90
N ARG A 60 4.19 -23.74 3.10
CA ARG A 60 4.83 -24.02 4.40
C ARG A 60 6.28 -23.58 4.46
N THR A 61 6.72 -22.86 3.43
CA THR A 61 8.11 -22.48 3.21
C THR A 61 8.29 -20.97 3.38
N GLU A 62 9.47 -20.57 3.83
CA GLU A 62 9.84 -19.15 3.98
C GLU A 62 10.11 -18.47 2.63
N LYS A 63 10.34 -19.26 1.57
CA LYS A 63 10.64 -18.78 0.23
C LYS A 63 9.77 -19.51 -0.78
N ILE A 64 9.18 -18.73 -1.67
CA ILE A 64 8.27 -19.21 -2.70
C ILE A 64 8.82 -18.87 -4.09
N HIS A 65 8.37 -19.60 -5.09
CA HIS A 65 8.60 -19.29 -6.50
C HIS A 65 7.31 -18.74 -7.11
N ILE A 66 7.43 -17.66 -7.87
CA ILE A 66 6.32 -17.02 -8.58
C ILE A 66 6.69 -17.02 -10.06
N LEU A 67 5.81 -17.57 -10.89
CA LEU A 67 5.96 -17.61 -12.34
C LEU A 67 4.71 -17.03 -12.99
N PHE A 68 4.89 -16.03 -13.85
CA PHE A 68 3.83 -15.49 -14.68
C PHE A 68 3.91 -16.09 -16.08
N ASP A 69 2.81 -16.70 -16.51
CA ASP A 69 2.61 -17.16 -17.87
C ASP A 69 1.69 -16.17 -18.61
N ALA A 70 2.28 -15.38 -19.50
CA ALA A 70 1.56 -14.37 -20.26
C ALA A 70 0.67 -14.96 -21.35
N GLU A 71 0.99 -16.15 -21.88
CA GLU A 71 0.21 -16.81 -22.94
C GLU A 71 -1.07 -17.38 -22.37
N GLU A 72 -0.98 -18.04 -21.22
CA GLU A 72 -2.13 -18.66 -20.54
C GLU A 72 -2.86 -17.68 -19.60
N GLN A 73 -2.32 -16.48 -19.38
CA GLN A 73 -2.81 -15.51 -18.40
C GLN A 73 -2.89 -16.09 -16.98
N GLU A 74 -1.87 -16.85 -16.58
CA GLU A 74 -1.81 -17.54 -15.30
C GLU A 74 -0.63 -17.08 -14.44
N LEU A 75 -0.85 -17.02 -13.13
CA LEU A 75 0.18 -16.84 -12.13
C LEU A 75 0.31 -18.12 -11.32
N LYS A 76 1.47 -18.77 -11.41
CA LYS A 76 1.79 -19.95 -10.60
C LYS A 76 2.63 -19.54 -9.40
N ILE A 77 2.21 -19.97 -8.22
CA ILE A 77 2.88 -19.73 -6.95
C ILE A 77 3.15 -21.08 -6.29
N GLY A 78 4.36 -21.35 -5.85
CA GLY A 78 4.68 -22.64 -5.24
C GLY A 78 5.92 -22.65 -4.37
N GLU A 79 6.13 -23.79 -3.71
CA GLU A 79 7.35 -24.04 -2.94
C GLU A 79 8.53 -24.28 -3.88
N LEU A 80 9.73 -23.88 -3.44
CA LEU A 80 10.97 -24.02 -4.23
C LEU A 80 11.31 -25.48 -4.58
N ASP A 81 10.91 -26.43 -3.73
CA ASP A 81 11.12 -27.86 -3.95
C ASP A 81 10.06 -28.50 -4.86
N GLY A 82 9.07 -27.72 -5.30
CA GLY A 82 7.96 -28.17 -6.15
C GLY A 82 6.93 -29.05 -5.44
N SER A 83 6.99 -29.19 -4.12
CA SER A 83 6.08 -30.08 -3.37
C SER A 83 4.63 -29.61 -3.38
N ALA A 84 4.41 -28.29 -3.49
CA ALA A 84 3.10 -27.67 -3.61
C ALA A 84 3.14 -26.47 -4.56
N SER A 85 2.09 -26.32 -5.36
CA SER A 85 1.86 -25.13 -6.19
C SER A 85 0.38 -24.83 -6.36
N VAL A 86 0.04 -23.56 -6.48
CA VAL A 86 -1.28 -23.04 -6.79
C VAL A 86 -1.18 -22.18 -8.03
N THR A 87 -2.11 -22.36 -8.95
CA THR A 87 -2.25 -21.53 -10.15
C THR A 87 -3.45 -20.62 -10.01
N LEU A 88 -3.26 -19.34 -10.30
CA LEU A 88 -4.29 -18.31 -10.24
C LEU A 88 -4.48 -17.69 -11.63
N GLN A 89 -5.73 -17.46 -11.99
CA GLN A 89 -6.08 -16.69 -13.19
C GLN A 89 -5.75 -15.22 -12.98
N THR A 90 -5.22 -14.59 -14.02
CA THR A 90 -4.74 -13.21 -13.97
C THR A 90 -5.61 -12.26 -14.80
N VAL A 91 -5.45 -10.97 -14.55
CA VAL A 91 -6.02 -9.90 -15.35
C VAL A 91 -4.90 -8.95 -15.75
N LEU A 92 -5.02 -8.34 -16.93
CA LEU A 92 -4.06 -7.35 -17.42
C LEU A 92 -3.95 -6.15 -16.46
N ALA A 93 -2.70 -5.75 -16.17
CA ALA A 93 -2.39 -4.66 -15.26
C ALA A 93 -2.93 -3.30 -15.70
N ASP A 94 -3.12 -3.08 -17.01
CA ASP A 94 -3.63 -1.82 -17.58
C ASP A 94 -5.04 -1.47 -17.10
N SER A 95 -5.78 -2.46 -16.58
CA SER A 95 -7.12 -2.26 -16.04
C SER A 95 -7.11 -1.88 -14.55
N PHE A 96 -5.94 -1.86 -13.89
CA PHE A 96 -5.79 -1.50 -12.49
C PHE A 96 -5.78 0.03 -12.31
N PRO A 97 -6.59 0.59 -11.40
CA PRO A 97 -6.59 2.01 -11.12
C PRO A 97 -5.31 2.38 -10.37
N LEU A 98 -4.38 3.04 -11.07
CA LEU A 98 -3.22 3.63 -10.41
C LEU A 98 -3.67 4.90 -9.69
N LEU A 99 -3.64 4.89 -8.36
CA LEU A 99 -3.67 6.13 -7.63
C LEU A 99 -2.36 6.87 -7.90
N LEU A 100 -2.55 8.12 -8.30
CA LEU A 100 -1.56 9.11 -8.71
C LEU A 100 -0.59 9.45 -7.56
N ALA A 101 0.21 8.50 -7.08
CA ALA A 101 1.43 8.81 -6.35
C ALA A 101 2.41 9.56 -7.29
N ASP A 102 2.32 9.27 -8.59
CA ASP A 102 3.21 9.80 -9.64
C ASP A 102 2.52 10.77 -10.62
N ASN A 103 1.50 11.55 -10.23
CA ASN A 103 1.02 12.61 -11.14
C ASN A 103 2.05 13.74 -11.21
N PRO A 104 2.79 13.91 -12.32
CA PRO A 104 3.72 15.02 -12.47
C PRO A 104 2.96 16.35 -12.61
N ALA A 105 1.63 16.35 -12.71
CA ALA A 105 0.82 17.56 -12.71
C ALA A 105 0.68 18.22 -11.32
N ARG A 106 1.26 17.65 -10.26
CA ARG A 106 1.39 18.26 -8.92
C ARG A 106 2.78 18.88 -8.67
N THR A 107 3.49 19.30 -9.72
CA THR A 107 4.80 19.97 -9.67
C THR A 107 4.84 21.30 -8.90
N ASP A 108 3.69 21.84 -8.45
CA ASP A 108 3.62 23.14 -7.78
C ASP A 108 3.46 23.04 -6.25
N ALA A 109 3.40 21.84 -5.67
CA ALA A 109 3.37 21.67 -4.22
C ALA A 109 4.79 21.39 -3.70
N GLU A 110 5.30 22.26 -2.83
CA GLU A 110 6.50 21.97 -2.04
C GLU A 110 6.23 20.72 -1.20
N TYR A 111 6.84 19.61 -1.56
CA TYR A 111 6.78 18.38 -0.76
C TYR A 111 7.57 18.61 0.53
N PHE A 112 6.89 18.61 1.67
CA PHE A 112 7.53 18.65 2.98
C PHE A 112 7.87 17.22 3.42
N HIS A 113 9.17 16.89 3.41
CA HIS A 113 9.65 15.61 3.91
C HIS A 113 10.03 15.74 5.38
N THR A 114 9.27 15.07 6.24
CA THR A 114 9.51 15.03 7.68
C THR A 114 9.39 13.60 8.19
N SER A 115 9.96 13.35 9.36
CA SER A 115 10.00 12.03 9.99
C SER A 115 9.46 12.09 11.42
N VAL A 116 8.76 11.04 11.81
CA VAL A 116 8.19 10.84 13.15
C VAL A 116 8.26 9.36 13.47
N SER A 117 8.45 9.01 14.73
CA SER A 117 8.42 7.59 15.10
C SER A 117 7.02 7.02 14.88
N VAL A 118 6.96 5.77 14.41
CA VAL A 118 5.68 5.07 14.20
C VAL A 118 4.89 5.00 15.52
N GLU A 119 5.59 4.81 16.64
CA GLU A 119 4.98 4.77 17.97
C GLU A 119 4.31 6.10 18.32
N ASP A 120 5.02 7.23 18.18
CA ASP A 120 4.47 8.54 18.53
C ASP A 120 3.33 8.92 17.60
N PHE A 121 3.47 8.69 16.29
CA PHE A 121 2.41 8.98 15.33
C PHE A 121 1.15 8.15 15.59
N THR A 122 1.31 6.84 15.81
CA THR A 122 0.20 5.94 16.14
C THR A 122 -0.49 6.35 17.44
N ARG A 123 0.29 6.71 18.46
CA ARG A 123 -0.24 7.18 19.76
C ARG A 123 -1.04 8.46 19.60
N THR A 124 -0.52 9.44 18.86
CA THR A 124 -1.19 10.72 18.57
C THR A 124 -2.49 10.51 17.80
N ILE A 125 -2.49 9.67 16.75
CA ILE A 125 -3.72 9.33 16.01
C ILE A 125 -4.77 8.70 16.92
N LYS A 126 -4.39 7.70 17.74
CA LYS A 126 -5.32 7.00 18.66
C LYS A 126 -5.97 7.94 19.68
N GLN A 127 -5.31 9.05 20.01
CA GLN A 127 -5.83 10.04 20.95
C GLN A 127 -6.82 11.02 20.32
N VAL A 128 -6.71 11.31 19.02
CA VAL A 128 -7.60 12.24 18.32
C VAL A 128 -8.76 11.54 17.60
N LEU A 129 -8.52 10.34 17.06
CA LEU A 129 -9.48 9.57 16.26
C LEU A 129 -10.86 9.42 16.95
N PRO A 130 -10.98 9.18 18.26
CA PRO A 130 -12.29 9.04 18.89
C PRO A 130 -13.16 10.31 18.84
N ALA A 131 -12.60 11.47 18.48
CA ALA A 131 -13.35 12.72 18.32
C ALA A 131 -13.88 12.95 16.90
N THR A 132 -13.62 12.07 15.93
CA THR A 132 -14.25 12.16 14.60
C THR A 132 -15.72 11.75 14.65
N SER A 133 -16.49 12.22 13.69
CA SER A 133 -17.88 11.81 13.47
C SER A 133 -17.95 10.53 12.65
N ASP A 134 -18.90 9.65 12.99
CA ASP A 134 -19.27 8.50 12.16
C ASP A 134 -20.29 8.89 11.05
N GLU A 135 -20.74 10.16 11.03
CA GLU A 135 -21.70 10.66 10.04
C GLU A 135 -21.00 10.99 8.70
N LEU A 136 -21.09 10.08 7.74
CA LEU A 136 -20.49 10.22 6.40
C LEU A 136 -21.05 11.41 5.59
N GLU A 137 -22.22 11.95 5.96
CA GLU A 137 -22.81 13.14 5.32
C GLU A 137 -21.98 14.41 5.55
N ARG A 138 -21.16 14.43 6.62
CA ARG A 138 -20.27 15.55 6.98
C ARG A 138 -18.82 15.10 6.93
N PHE A 139 -18.33 14.84 5.72
CA PHE A 139 -16.97 14.33 5.50
C PHE A 139 -15.88 15.11 6.26
N GLN A 140 -16.00 16.44 6.37
CA GLN A 140 -15.04 17.26 7.14
C GLN A 140 -14.97 16.93 8.64
N HIS A 141 -15.99 16.30 9.22
CA HIS A 141 -16.00 15.85 10.62
C HIS A 141 -15.62 14.38 10.77
N ALA A 142 -15.68 13.59 9.69
CA ALA A 142 -15.24 12.20 9.63
C ALA A 142 -13.72 12.07 9.38
N THR A 143 -12.98 13.18 9.41
CA THR A 143 -11.55 13.23 9.10
C THR A 143 -10.73 13.81 10.26
N ILE A 144 -9.45 13.47 10.28
CA ILE A 144 -8.45 14.13 11.13
C ILE A 144 -7.82 15.24 10.29
N CYS A 145 -7.88 16.46 10.80
CA CYS A 145 -7.12 17.58 10.25
C CYS A 145 -5.67 17.48 10.74
N ALA A 146 -4.72 17.57 9.81
CA ALA A 146 -3.30 17.59 10.10
C ALA A 146 -2.71 18.91 9.63
N ASP A 147 -2.01 19.62 10.52
CA ASP A 147 -1.29 20.84 10.22
C ASP A 147 0.17 20.70 10.67
N LEU A 148 1.11 21.12 9.83
CA LEU A 148 2.54 21.05 10.10
C LEU A 148 3.12 22.45 10.16
N LYS A 149 3.60 22.85 11.33
CA LYS A 149 4.24 24.16 11.55
C LYS A 149 5.40 24.04 12.53
N ASP A 150 6.52 24.68 12.21
CA ASP A 150 7.69 24.78 13.09
C ASP A 150 8.15 23.41 13.66
N MET A 151 8.18 22.37 12.81
CA MET A 151 8.52 20.98 13.17
C MET A 151 7.59 20.34 14.22
N VAL A 152 6.36 20.83 14.30
CA VAL A 152 5.29 20.25 15.10
C VAL A 152 4.13 19.87 14.18
N LEU A 153 3.81 18.58 14.16
CA LEU A 153 2.60 18.07 13.54
C LEU A 153 1.47 18.14 14.56
N GLU A 154 0.50 19.00 14.30
CA GLU A 154 -0.76 19.09 15.05
C GLU A 154 -1.82 18.25 14.35
N LEU A 155 -2.44 17.34 15.10
CA LEU A 155 -3.60 16.58 14.65
C LEU A 155 -4.82 17.04 15.44
N ALA A 156 -5.90 17.35 14.74
CA ALA A 156 -7.17 17.77 15.33
C ALA A 156 -8.34 16.99 14.73
N ALA A 157 -9.31 16.62 15.56
CA ALA A 157 -10.56 15.98 15.14
C ALA A 157 -11.74 16.51 15.94
N THR A 158 -12.91 16.57 15.33
CA THR A 158 -14.16 17.04 15.96
C THR A 158 -15.41 16.43 15.32
N ASP A 159 -16.41 16.14 16.13
CA ASP A 159 -17.73 15.66 15.74
C ASP A 159 -18.81 16.74 15.94
N SER A 160 -18.40 18.00 16.10
CA SER A 160 -19.22 19.16 16.53
C SER A 160 -19.70 19.14 17.98
N ARG A 161 -19.46 18.08 18.76
CA ARG A 161 -19.82 17.99 20.19
C ARG A 161 -18.59 17.96 21.09
N ARG A 162 -17.52 17.33 20.62
CA ARG A 162 -16.21 17.24 21.28
C ARG A 162 -15.11 17.49 20.26
N MET A 163 -13.96 17.89 20.77
CA MET A 163 -12.75 18.12 19.99
C MET A 163 -11.56 17.53 20.72
N ALA A 164 -10.66 16.90 19.96
CA ALA A 164 -9.37 16.45 20.44
C ALA A 164 -8.28 17.07 19.59
N ILE A 165 -7.22 17.56 20.23
CA ILE A 165 -6.04 18.13 19.58
C ILE A 165 -4.83 17.48 20.23
N GLN A 166 -3.92 16.95 19.42
CA GLN A 166 -2.65 16.40 19.86
C GLN A 166 -1.51 16.90 18.99
N ARG A 167 -0.31 16.96 19.57
CA ARG A 167 0.87 17.46 18.90
C ARG A 167 2.00 16.46 19.03
N VAL A 168 2.77 16.31 17.96
CA VAL A 168 4.00 15.51 17.95
C VAL A 168 5.10 16.30 17.27
N THR A 169 6.28 16.33 17.89
CA THR A 169 7.46 16.91 17.27
C THR A 169 7.95 15.98 16.17
N VAL A 170 8.17 16.53 14.99
CA VAL A 170 8.72 15.82 13.84
C VAL A 170 10.16 16.26 13.60
N GLN A 171 10.92 15.49 12.83
CA GLN A 171 12.32 15.76 12.51
C GLN A 171 12.48 15.90 11.01
N GLU A 172 13.41 16.76 10.57
CA GLU A 172 13.69 16.90 9.14
C GLU A 172 14.07 15.52 8.60
N SER A 173 13.47 15.13 7.48
CA SER A 173 13.79 13.86 6.88
C SER A 173 15.22 13.94 6.33
N SER A 174 16.15 13.25 6.99
CA SER A 174 17.48 12.98 6.44
C SER A 174 17.39 11.82 5.44
N GLY A 175 16.67 12.05 4.33
CA GLY A 175 16.58 11.15 3.18
C GLY A 175 15.50 10.06 3.27
N LEU A 176 14.46 10.20 2.46
CA LEU A 176 13.92 9.04 1.73
C LEU A 176 14.69 8.97 0.41
N ARG A 177 15.52 7.94 0.26
CA ARG A 177 15.92 7.44 -1.06
C ARG A 177 15.03 6.26 -1.40
#